data_AF-A0A495E9C9-F1
#
_entry.id   AF-A0A495E9C9-F1
#
_cell.length_a   1.000
_cell.length_b   1.000
_cell.length_c   1.000
_cell.angle_alpha   90.00
_cell.angle_beta   90.00
_cell.angle_gamma   90.00
#
_symmetry.space_group_name_H-M   'P 1'
#
loop_
_entity.id
_entity.type
_entity.pdbx_description
1 polymer ?
#
loop_
_entity_poly.entity_id
_entity_poly.type
_entity_poly.pdbx_seq_one_letter_code
_entity_poly.pdbx_strand_id
1 'polypeptide(L)'
;MERSIETIWKEGFLASDALVAPKLNNLYNQKSIHIIDKFKRMFKINLIAIVAFSFAFLIVSFIVGIPITGVIFFVTLSVLVIINKRLLNDLEKIDLGISSYNYLKAFNQWINKQVAINEKISKFLYPIIFISMILGFWFKDAEGIPLGERLVSEVLIGFPDTYLLFGIPLIAIVIALAIISLLVHFGGRIYQWDLNLVYGRVFKKLKELMTDIENLRS
;
A
#
# COMPACT_ATOMS: atom_id res chain seq x y z
N MET A 1 -21.31 -34.88 51.72
CA MET A 1 -21.82 -34.84 50.34
C MET A 1 -20.80 -34.15 49.48
N GLU A 2 -20.09 -34.92 48.67
CA GLU A 2 -19.12 -34.43 47.70
C GLU A 2 -19.85 -33.60 46.64
N ARG A 3 -19.41 -32.37 46.39
CA ARG A 3 -19.95 -31.57 45.27
C ARG A 3 -19.57 -32.28 43.98
N SER A 4 -20.54 -32.55 43.10
CA SER A 4 -20.22 -33.17 41.82
C SER A 4 -19.30 -32.22 41.04
N ILE A 5 -18.41 -32.78 40.23
CA ILE A 5 -17.51 -32.00 39.37
C ILE A 5 -18.33 -31.03 38.49
N GLU A 6 -19.54 -31.43 38.09
CA GLU A 6 -20.46 -30.59 37.34
C GLU A 6 -20.96 -29.37 38.12
N THR A 7 -21.22 -29.52 39.43
CA THR A 7 -21.60 -28.40 40.30
C THR A 7 -20.44 -27.42 40.48
N ILE A 8 -19.20 -27.93 40.63
CA ILE A 8 -17.99 -27.10 40.71
C ILE A 8 -17.75 -26.33 39.40
N TRP A 9 -17.98 -26.98 38.25
CA TRP A 9 -17.85 -26.34 36.94
C TRP A 9 -18.93 -25.28 36.69
N LYS A 10 -20.18 -25.54 37.08
CA LYS A 10 -21.26 -24.55 36.98
C LYS A 10 -21.05 -23.37 37.93
N GLU A 11 -20.66 -23.60 39.17
CA GLU A 11 -20.41 -22.54 40.15
C GLU A 11 -19.18 -21.68 39.79
N GLY A 12 -18.14 -22.28 39.20
CA GLY A 12 -16.97 -21.55 38.70
C GLY A 12 -17.26 -20.66 37.47
N PHE A 13 -18.34 -20.94 36.73
CA PHE A 13 -18.78 -20.15 35.57
C PHE A 13 -19.88 -19.13 35.91
N LEU A 14 -20.64 -19.36 36.99
CA LEU A 14 -21.81 -18.55 37.37
C LEU A 14 -21.52 -17.46 38.42
N ALA A 15 -20.26 -17.32 38.88
CA ALA A 15 -19.82 -16.14 39.63
C ALA A 15 -19.68 -14.95 38.67
N SER A 16 -20.82 -14.32 38.43
CA SER A 16 -21.02 -13.11 37.66
C SER A 16 -20.28 -11.91 38.26
N ASP A 17 -19.09 -11.64 37.76
CA ASP A 17 -18.62 -10.28 37.50
C ASP A 17 -18.00 -10.25 36.10
N ALA A 18 -18.68 -9.55 35.21
CA ALA A 18 -18.43 -9.48 33.79
C ALA A 18 -17.08 -8.86 33.48
N LEU A 19 -16.04 -9.68 33.35
CA LEU A 19 -14.78 -9.41 32.64
C LEU A 19 -14.03 -10.74 32.55
N VAL A 20 -14.14 -11.37 31.38
CA VAL A 20 -13.28 -12.43 30.83
C VAL A 20 -12.04 -12.68 31.71
N ALA A 21 -11.95 -13.86 32.34
CA ALA A 21 -10.91 -14.24 33.31
C ALA A 21 -9.59 -13.47 33.08
N PRO A 22 -9.01 -12.78 34.08
CA PRO A 22 -7.97 -11.76 33.86
C PRO A 22 -6.77 -12.23 33.01
N LYS A 23 -6.45 -13.52 33.05
CA LYS A 23 -5.43 -14.16 32.19
C LYS A 23 -5.80 -14.14 30.70
N LEU A 24 -7.06 -14.38 30.36
CA LEU A 24 -7.59 -14.38 29.00
C LEU A 24 -7.69 -12.95 28.44
N ASN A 25 -8.16 -11.98 29.23
CA ASN A 25 -8.11 -10.57 28.83
C ASN A 25 -6.67 -10.10 28.58
N ASN A 26 -5.73 -10.46 29.47
CA ASN A 26 -4.30 -10.15 29.30
C ASN A 26 -3.72 -10.81 28.03
N LEU A 27 -4.11 -12.04 27.72
CA LEU A 27 -3.70 -12.74 26.49
C LEU A 27 -4.16 -11.99 25.22
N TYR A 28 -5.42 -11.59 25.14
CA TYR A 28 -5.93 -10.83 23.98
C TYR A 28 -5.31 -9.44 23.88
N ASN A 29 -5.03 -8.79 25.01
CA ASN A 29 -4.27 -7.54 25.04
C ASN A 29 -2.87 -7.73 24.42
N GLN A 30 -2.12 -8.73 24.88
CA GLN A 30 -0.79 -9.04 24.35
C GLN A 30 -0.82 -9.41 22.86
N LYS A 31 -1.79 -10.23 22.43
CA LYS A 31 -1.95 -10.60 21.00
C LYS A 31 -2.23 -9.37 20.13
N SER A 32 -3.10 -8.47 20.58
CA SER A 32 -3.46 -7.25 19.86
C SER A 32 -2.27 -6.31 19.72
N ILE A 33 -1.55 -6.06 20.82
CA ILE A 33 -0.32 -5.27 20.84
C ILE A 33 0.70 -5.86 19.87
N HIS A 34 0.97 -7.16 19.96
CA HIS A 34 1.97 -7.82 19.13
C HIS A 34 1.65 -7.73 17.63
N ILE A 35 0.39 -7.90 17.23
CA ILE A 35 0.00 -7.81 15.82
C ILE A 35 0.09 -6.38 15.30
N ILE A 36 -0.34 -5.40 16.09
CA ILE A 36 -0.27 -3.99 15.72
C ILE A 36 1.19 -3.50 15.67
N ASP A 37 2.03 -3.89 16.61
CA ASP A 37 3.45 -3.54 16.60
C ASP A 37 4.18 -4.19 15.43
N LYS A 38 3.83 -5.44 15.10
CA LYS A 38 4.32 -6.08 13.87
C LYS A 38 3.92 -5.27 12.64
N PHE A 39 2.66 -4.83 12.55
CA PHE A 39 2.21 -3.98 11.45
C PHE A 39 3.00 -2.66 11.41
N LYS A 40 3.09 -1.94 12.53
CA LYS A 40 3.84 -0.67 12.65
C LYS A 40 5.28 -0.83 12.17
N ARG A 41 5.96 -1.92 12.58
CA ARG A 41 7.32 -2.23 12.14
C ARG A 41 7.39 -2.49 10.64
N MET A 42 6.50 -3.31 10.09
CA MET A 42 6.44 -3.57 8.64
C MET A 42 6.20 -2.29 7.85
N PHE A 43 5.27 -1.44 8.30
CA PHE A 43 4.95 -0.17 7.66
C PHE A 43 6.13 0.81 7.69
N LYS A 44 6.85 0.90 8.82
CA LYS A 44 8.10 1.68 8.94
C LYS A 44 9.17 1.21 7.95
N ILE A 45 9.42 -0.10 7.89
CA ILE A 45 10.39 -0.69 6.97
C ILE A 45 10.00 -0.39 5.52
N ASN A 46 8.71 -0.52 5.18
CA ASN A 46 8.21 -0.19 3.84
C ASN A 46 8.49 1.26 3.45
N LEU A 47 8.25 2.22 4.36
CA LEU A 47 8.57 3.63 4.09
C LEU A 47 10.07 3.86 3.90
N ILE A 48 10.92 3.25 4.73
CA ILE A 48 12.38 3.35 4.58
C ILE A 48 12.84 2.74 3.25
N ALA A 49 12.26 1.60 2.86
CA ALA A 49 12.56 0.94 1.60
C ALA A 49 12.18 1.82 0.40
N ILE A 50 11.03 2.48 0.44
CA ILE A 50 10.61 3.42 -0.62
C ILE A 50 11.59 4.60 -0.72
N VAL A 51 12.02 5.17 0.41
CA VAL A 51 13.02 6.25 0.42
C VAL A 51 14.33 5.76 -0.18
N ALA A 52 14.89 4.65 0.30
CA ALA A 52 16.14 4.10 -0.20
C ALA A 52 16.06 3.79 -1.71
N PHE A 53 14.96 3.16 -2.14
CA PHE A 53 14.70 2.87 -3.55
C PHE A 53 14.61 4.15 -4.39
N SER A 54 13.93 5.19 -3.91
CA SER A 54 13.79 6.45 -4.64
C SER A 54 15.13 7.13 -4.91
N PHE A 55 16.04 7.14 -3.92
CA PHE A 55 17.39 7.68 -4.09
C PHE A 55 18.24 6.79 -5.01
N ALA A 56 18.20 5.47 -4.82
CA ALA A 56 18.95 4.54 -5.66
C ALA A 56 18.50 4.63 -7.13
N PHE A 57 17.19 4.65 -7.38
CA PHE A 57 16.62 4.78 -8.72
C PHE A 57 16.97 6.13 -9.35
N LEU A 58 16.95 7.22 -8.57
CA LEU A 58 17.40 8.53 -9.04
C LEU A 58 18.85 8.45 -9.53
N ILE A 59 19.79 7.93 -8.74
CA ILE A 59 21.20 7.82 -9.14
C ILE A 59 21.35 6.97 -10.41
N VAL A 60 20.73 5.79 -10.44
CA VAL A 60 20.78 4.87 -11.60
C VAL A 60 20.20 5.52 -12.85
N SER A 61 19.13 6.32 -12.73
CA SER A 61 18.50 6.99 -13.86
C SER A 61 19.45 7.95 -14.59
N PHE A 62 20.33 8.65 -13.86
CA PHE A 62 21.34 9.53 -14.46
C PHE A 62 22.41 8.71 -15.18
N ILE A 63 22.83 7.58 -14.60
CA ILE A 63 23.82 6.68 -15.20
C ILE A 63 23.30 6.08 -16.52
N VAL A 64 22.01 5.74 -16.57
CA VAL A 64 21.37 5.09 -17.73
C VAL A 64 20.86 6.09 -18.79
N GLY A 65 20.97 7.40 -18.52
CA GLY A 65 20.57 8.45 -19.46
C GLY A 65 19.06 8.74 -19.49
N ILE A 66 18.33 8.46 -18.41
CA ILE A 66 16.89 8.77 -18.24
C ILE A 66 16.63 9.66 -17.01
N PRO A 67 17.35 10.79 -16.84
CA PRO A 67 17.28 11.59 -15.61
C PRO A 67 15.88 12.16 -15.34
N ILE A 68 15.12 12.48 -16.39
CA ILE A 68 13.74 13.00 -16.26
C ILE A 68 12.85 11.98 -15.53
N THR A 69 12.92 10.71 -15.91
CA THR A 69 12.17 9.63 -15.23
C THR A 69 12.59 9.49 -13.79
N GLY A 70 13.90 9.51 -13.51
CA GLY A 70 14.41 9.43 -12.14
C GLY A 70 13.90 10.54 -11.24
N VAL A 71 13.92 11.79 -11.73
CA VAL A 71 13.42 12.95 -10.98
C VAL A 71 11.92 12.82 -10.72
N ILE A 72 11.11 12.45 -11.72
CA ILE A 72 9.66 12.27 -11.53
C ILE A 72 9.37 11.15 -10.53
N PHE A 73 10.05 10.00 -10.65
CA PHE A 73 9.93 8.90 -9.68
C PHE A 73 10.30 9.36 -8.28
N PHE A 74 11.44 10.04 -8.12
CA PHE A 74 11.92 10.52 -6.84
C PHE A 74 10.91 11.46 -6.16
N VAL A 75 10.40 12.45 -6.90
CA VAL A 75 9.40 13.40 -6.37
C VAL A 75 8.10 12.68 -6.03
N THR A 76 7.61 11.82 -6.91
CA THR A 76 6.35 11.07 -6.71
C THR A 76 6.42 10.18 -5.48
N LEU A 77 7.50 9.41 -5.34
CA LEU A 77 7.72 8.54 -4.18
C LEU A 77 7.97 9.35 -2.89
N SER A 78 8.65 10.49 -2.97
CA SER A 78 8.81 11.40 -1.83
C SER A 78 7.47 11.93 -1.32
N VAL A 79 6.57 12.35 -2.22
CA VAL A 79 5.21 12.78 -1.84
C VAL A 79 4.44 11.63 -1.18
N LEU A 80 4.51 10.42 -1.74
CA LEU A 80 3.89 9.23 -1.15
C LEU A 80 4.42 8.96 0.27
N VAL A 81 5.73 9.05 0.48
CA VAL A 81 6.37 8.86 1.79
C VAL A 81 5.93 9.94 2.76
N ILE A 82 5.89 11.21 2.37
CA ILE A 82 5.45 12.31 3.24
C ILE A 82 4.02 12.07 3.73
N ILE A 83 3.10 11.70 2.84
CA ILE A 83 1.71 11.43 3.20
C ILE A 83 1.62 10.23 4.16
N ASN A 84 2.27 9.11 3.82
CA ASN A 84 2.20 7.92 4.63
C ASN A 84 2.96 8.03 5.96
N LYS A 85 3.99 8.87 6.03
CA LYS A 85 4.67 9.20 7.30
C LYS A 85 3.76 9.96 8.24
N ARG A 86 2.93 10.89 7.73
CA ARG A 86 1.89 11.55 8.54
C ARG A 86 0.88 10.54 9.07
N LEU A 87 0.42 9.61 8.23
CA LEU A 87 -0.48 8.53 8.65
C LEU A 87 0.16 7.62 9.72
N LEU A 88 1.43 7.26 9.58
CA LEU A 88 2.15 6.50 10.59
C LEU A 88 2.24 7.25 11.92
N ASN A 89 2.52 8.56 11.88
CA ASN A 89 2.57 9.35 13.10
C ASN A 89 1.19 9.46 13.78
N ASP A 90 0.08 9.47 13.02
CA ASP A 90 -1.26 9.36 13.58
C ASP A 90 -1.50 8.00 14.26
N LEU A 91 -0.96 6.93 13.70
CA LEU A 91 -1.06 5.57 14.27
C LEU A 91 -0.33 5.42 15.60
N GLU A 92 0.80 6.11 15.75
CA GLU A 92 1.61 6.09 16.98
C GLU A 92 0.92 6.80 18.15
N LYS A 93 -0.07 7.66 17.87
CA LYS A 93 -0.87 8.35 18.89
C LYS A 93 -2.04 7.52 19.44
N ILE A 94 -2.32 6.35 18.86
CA ILE A 94 -3.38 5.48 19.38
C ILE A 94 -2.94 4.94 20.74
N ASP A 95 -3.65 5.37 21.78
CA ASP A 95 -3.37 5.03 23.17
C ASP A 95 -3.51 3.52 23.43
N LEU A 96 -2.55 2.96 24.17
CA LEU A 96 -2.52 1.56 24.62
C LEU A 96 -3.26 1.35 25.94
N GLY A 97 -3.63 2.43 26.65
CA GLY A 97 -4.32 2.40 27.94
C GLY A 97 -5.83 2.08 27.88
N ILE A 98 -6.38 1.97 26.67
CA ILE A 98 -7.77 1.55 26.43
C ILE A 98 -7.89 0.03 26.35
N SER A 99 -9.09 -0.51 26.58
CA SER A 99 -9.37 -1.95 26.46
C SER A 99 -8.91 -2.52 25.09
N SER A 100 -8.50 -3.80 25.07
CA SER A 100 -7.96 -4.47 23.86
C SER A 100 -8.85 -4.29 22.64
N TYR A 101 -10.17 -4.35 22.87
CA TYR A 101 -11.19 -4.15 21.84
C TYR A 101 -11.16 -2.74 21.23
N ASN A 102 -11.07 -1.71 22.08
CA ASN A 102 -11.02 -0.32 21.62
C ASN A 102 -9.72 -0.03 20.85
N TYR A 103 -8.59 -0.63 21.27
CA TYR A 103 -7.32 -0.53 20.58
C TYR A 103 -7.38 -1.15 19.16
N LEU A 104 -7.93 -2.37 19.04
CA LEU A 104 -8.14 -3.02 17.73
C LEU A 104 -9.11 -2.25 16.84
N LYS A 105 -10.18 -1.70 17.40
CA LYS A 105 -11.18 -0.92 16.66
C LYS A 105 -10.58 0.38 16.11
N ALA A 106 -9.84 1.12 16.93
CA ALA A 106 -9.14 2.34 16.50
C ALA A 106 -8.10 2.03 15.42
N PHE A 107 -7.38 0.92 15.58
CA PHE A 107 -6.42 0.45 14.58
C PHE A 107 -7.08 0.06 13.25
N ASN A 108 -8.21 -0.65 13.27
CA ASN A 108 -8.97 -1.01 12.08
C ASN A 108 -9.51 0.25 11.35
N GLN A 109 -10.00 1.24 12.09
CA GLN A 109 -10.39 2.54 11.54
C GLN A 109 -9.21 3.25 10.88
N TRP A 110 -8.04 3.21 11.50
CA TRP A 110 -6.81 3.77 10.94
C TRP A 110 -6.41 3.05 9.64
N ILE A 111 -6.46 1.71 9.59
CA ILE A 111 -6.20 0.94 8.36
C ILE A 111 -7.13 1.41 7.24
N ASN A 112 -8.44 1.45 7.49
CA ASN A 112 -9.41 1.85 6.47
C ASN A 112 -9.16 3.28 5.96
N LYS A 113 -8.79 4.21 6.84
CA LYS A 113 -8.39 5.57 6.46
C LYS A 113 -7.14 5.56 5.59
N GLN A 114 -6.11 4.81 5.99
CA GLN A 114 -4.85 4.71 5.26
C GLN A 114 -5.06 4.11 3.86
N VAL A 115 -5.86 3.04 3.76
CA VAL A 115 -6.24 2.40 2.49
C VAL A 115 -6.98 3.37 1.59
N ALA A 116 -8.02 4.04 2.09
CA ALA A 116 -8.82 4.97 1.29
C ALA A 116 -8.01 6.16 0.74
N ILE A 117 -7.05 6.66 1.53
CA ILE A 117 -6.14 7.74 1.08
C ILE A 117 -5.22 7.23 -0.03
N ASN A 118 -4.60 6.06 0.17
CA ASN A 118 -3.64 5.54 -0.80
C ASN A 118 -4.31 5.03 -2.08
N GLU A 119 -5.53 4.49 -2.02
CA GLU A 119 -6.32 4.19 -3.23
C GLU A 119 -6.52 5.43 -4.11
N LYS A 120 -6.80 6.59 -3.50
CA LYS A 120 -6.94 7.85 -4.24
C LYS A 120 -5.62 8.29 -4.85
N ILE A 121 -4.52 8.21 -4.08
CA ILE A 121 -3.18 8.55 -4.56
C ILE A 121 -2.78 7.66 -5.73
N SER A 122 -3.07 6.36 -5.64
CA SER A 122 -2.69 5.37 -6.65
C SER A 122 -3.34 5.60 -8.01
N LYS A 123 -4.53 6.21 -8.07
CA LYS A 123 -5.15 6.66 -9.32
C LYS A 123 -4.34 7.72 -10.07
N PHE A 124 -3.43 8.41 -9.39
CA PHE A 124 -2.50 9.37 -9.99
C PHE A 124 -1.08 8.82 -10.08
N LEU A 125 -0.65 8.07 -9.07
CA LEU A 125 0.71 7.53 -9.01
C LEU A 125 1.02 6.63 -10.20
N TYR A 126 0.19 5.62 -10.50
CA TYR A 126 0.50 4.71 -11.61
C TYR A 126 0.52 5.42 -12.98
N PRO A 127 -0.45 6.29 -13.33
CA PRO A 127 -0.35 7.09 -14.55
C PRO A 127 0.89 7.98 -14.62
N ILE A 128 1.26 8.68 -13.54
CA ILE A 128 2.45 9.54 -13.51
C ILE A 128 3.71 8.71 -13.76
N ILE A 129 3.82 7.56 -13.09
CA ILE A 129 4.93 6.62 -13.29
C ILE A 129 4.99 6.15 -14.75
N PHE A 130 3.86 5.74 -15.33
CA PHE A 130 3.79 5.32 -16.73
C PHE A 130 4.20 6.43 -17.72
N ILE A 131 3.68 7.64 -17.55
CA ILE A 131 4.06 8.80 -18.38
C ILE A 131 5.55 9.11 -18.25
N SER A 132 6.10 9.04 -17.03
CA SER A 132 7.52 9.30 -16.81
C SER A 132 8.43 8.27 -17.51
N MET A 133 7.97 7.02 -17.63
CA MET A 133 8.66 5.98 -18.38
C MET A 133 8.62 6.26 -19.89
N ILE A 134 7.45 6.66 -20.42
CA ILE A 134 7.32 7.09 -21.82
C ILE A 134 8.29 8.24 -22.11
N LEU A 135 8.27 9.30 -21.28
CA LEU A 135 9.14 10.46 -21.47
C LEU A 135 10.63 10.09 -21.39
N GLY A 136 11.01 9.26 -20.41
CA GLY A 136 12.38 8.77 -20.28
C GLY A 136 12.86 8.04 -21.50
N PHE A 137 12.05 7.09 -22.00
CA PHE A 137 12.37 6.36 -23.21
C PHE A 137 12.42 7.30 -24.42
N TRP A 138 11.44 8.20 -24.57
CA TRP A 138 11.33 9.08 -25.72
C TRP A 138 12.56 9.98 -25.90
N PHE A 139 13.04 10.59 -24.81
CA PHE A 139 14.15 11.54 -24.82
C PHE A 139 15.52 10.93 -24.54
N LYS A 140 15.60 9.62 -24.31
CA LYS A 140 16.90 8.96 -24.12
C LYS A 140 17.67 8.99 -25.44
N ASP A 141 18.86 9.58 -25.40
CA ASP A 141 19.78 9.56 -26.53
C ASP A 141 20.32 8.13 -26.78
N ALA A 142 20.33 7.73 -28.04
CA ALA A 142 20.99 6.52 -28.50
C ALA A 142 21.67 6.81 -29.84
N GLU A 143 23.01 6.94 -29.80
CA GLU A 143 23.85 7.22 -30.97
C GLU A 143 23.60 8.62 -31.57
N GLY A 144 23.30 9.61 -30.71
CA GLY A 144 23.07 11.00 -31.13
C GLY A 144 21.66 11.30 -31.65
N ILE A 145 20.75 10.31 -31.57
CA ILE A 145 19.34 10.45 -31.94
C ILE A 145 18.49 9.99 -30.74
N PRO A 146 17.43 10.73 -30.37
CA PRO A 146 16.49 10.27 -29.35
C PRO A 146 15.82 8.95 -29.75
N LEU A 147 15.70 8.02 -28.80
CA LEU A 147 15.06 6.71 -29.03
C LEU A 147 13.62 6.85 -29.53
N GLY A 148 12.89 7.89 -29.13
CA GLY A 148 11.55 8.18 -29.66
C GLY A 148 11.57 8.39 -31.17
N GLU A 149 12.48 9.21 -31.68
CA GLU A 149 12.61 9.48 -33.12
C GLU A 149 13.04 8.23 -33.88
N ARG A 150 14.00 7.47 -33.34
CA ARG A 150 14.43 6.19 -33.91
C ARG A 150 13.29 5.18 -34.00
N LEU A 151 12.42 5.13 -32.99
CA LEU A 151 11.24 4.27 -33.01
C LEU A 151 10.25 4.71 -34.10
N VAL A 152 10.03 6.01 -34.26
CA VAL A 152 9.17 6.53 -35.33
C VAL A 152 9.73 6.22 -36.71
N SER A 153 11.04 6.41 -36.93
CA SER A 153 11.65 6.09 -38.23
C SER A 153 11.50 4.62 -38.59
N GLU A 154 11.67 3.72 -37.62
CA GLU A 154 11.51 2.28 -37.84
C GLU A 154 10.05 1.92 -38.20
N VAL A 155 9.08 2.54 -37.54
CA VAL A 155 7.65 2.36 -37.83
C VAL A 155 7.34 2.84 -39.25
N LEU A 156 7.91 3.95 -39.70
CA LEU A 156 7.68 4.49 -41.04
C LEU A 156 8.33 3.65 -42.16
N ILE A 157 9.40 2.90 -41.86
CA ILE A 157 9.97 1.93 -42.82
C ILE A 157 8.97 0.79 -43.07
N GLY A 158 8.36 0.25 -42.01
CA GLY A 158 7.37 -0.83 -42.12
C GLY A 158 5.97 -0.39 -42.55
N PHE A 159 5.58 0.84 -42.18
CA PHE A 159 4.25 1.41 -42.41
C PHE A 159 4.37 2.88 -42.88
N PRO A 160 4.76 3.13 -44.14
CA PRO A 160 5.04 4.47 -44.65
C PRO A 160 3.86 5.44 -44.59
N ASP A 161 2.63 4.93 -44.74
CA ASP A 161 1.39 5.72 -44.73
C ASP A 161 0.86 6.01 -43.32
N THR A 162 1.66 5.77 -42.28
CA THR A 162 1.26 6.01 -40.88
C THR A 162 0.98 7.49 -40.64
N TYR A 163 -0.22 7.80 -40.15
CA TYR A 163 -0.57 9.17 -39.79
C TYR A 163 0.17 9.63 -38.53
N LEU A 164 0.94 10.72 -38.66
CA LEU A 164 1.70 11.32 -37.58
C LEU A 164 0.99 12.58 -37.05
N LEU A 165 0.94 12.72 -35.73
CA LEU A 165 0.51 13.93 -35.04
C LEU A 165 1.69 14.45 -34.23
N PHE A 166 2.17 15.67 -34.55
CA PHE A 166 3.38 16.26 -33.95
C PHE A 166 4.63 15.35 -34.04
N GLY A 167 4.78 14.60 -35.13
CA GLY A 167 5.89 13.67 -35.32
C GLY A 167 5.74 12.32 -34.59
N ILE A 168 4.63 12.09 -33.90
CA ILE A 168 4.33 10.84 -33.19
C ILE A 168 3.24 10.08 -33.93
N PRO A 169 3.39 8.76 -34.20
CA PRO A 169 2.32 7.93 -34.73
C PRO A 169 1.04 8.07 -33.92
N LEU A 170 -0.07 8.45 -34.57
CA LEU A 170 -1.35 8.66 -33.89
C LEU A 170 -1.79 7.42 -33.11
N ILE A 171 -1.53 6.23 -33.66
CA ILE A 171 -1.82 4.96 -32.99
C ILE A 171 -1.09 4.83 -31.64
N ALA A 172 0.16 5.29 -31.53
CA ALA A 172 0.92 5.26 -30.29
C ALA A 172 0.31 6.19 -29.24
N ILE A 173 -0.15 7.38 -29.66
CA ILE A 173 -0.85 8.33 -28.78
C ILE A 173 -2.15 7.71 -28.26
N VAL A 174 -2.95 7.10 -29.15
CA VAL A 174 -4.21 6.45 -28.78
C VAL A 174 -3.97 5.31 -27.80
N ILE A 175 -2.95 4.47 -28.02
CA ILE A 175 -2.57 3.38 -27.11
C ILE A 175 -2.13 3.94 -25.75
N ALA A 176 -1.28 4.96 -25.73
CA ALA A 176 -0.81 5.57 -24.48
C ALA A 176 -1.97 6.16 -23.67
N LEU A 177 -2.90 6.87 -24.32
CA LEU A 177 -4.11 7.40 -23.69
C LEU A 177 -5.03 6.31 -23.17
N ALA A 178 -5.18 5.21 -23.92
CA ALA A 178 -5.95 4.05 -23.47
C ALA A 178 -5.33 3.43 -22.20
N ILE A 179 -4.01 3.24 -22.16
CA ILE A 179 -3.31 2.71 -20.98
C ILE A 179 -3.44 3.67 -19.80
N ILE A 180 -3.25 4.98 -20.01
CA ILE A 180 -3.41 5.99 -18.95
C ILE A 180 -4.84 5.94 -18.37
N SER A 181 -5.86 5.87 -19.24
CA SER A 181 -7.26 5.76 -18.82
C SER A 181 -7.50 4.50 -17.98
N LEU A 182 -6.96 3.36 -18.40
CA LEU A 182 -7.00 2.11 -17.64
C LEU A 182 -6.31 2.25 -16.27
N LEU A 183 -5.11 2.84 -16.22
CA LEU A 183 -4.37 3.04 -14.98
C LEU A 183 -5.09 3.98 -14.00
N VAL A 184 -5.72 5.05 -14.49
CA VAL A 184 -6.56 5.95 -13.66
C VAL A 184 -7.77 5.19 -13.11
N HIS A 185 -8.44 4.40 -13.96
CA HIS A 185 -9.64 3.65 -13.56
C HIS A 185 -9.32 2.53 -12.56
N PHE A 186 -8.27 1.75 -12.83
CA PHE A 186 -7.90 0.56 -12.05
C PHE A 186 -6.87 0.83 -10.95
N GLY A 187 -6.25 2.01 -10.88
CA GLY A 187 -5.16 2.31 -9.94
C GLY A 187 -5.49 2.04 -8.47
N GLY A 188 -6.72 2.31 -8.04
CA GLY A 188 -7.16 1.95 -6.68
C GLY A 188 -7.18 0.42 -6.43
N ARG A 189 -7.59 -0.37 -7.43
CA ARG A 189 -7.60 -1.84 -7.33
C ARG A 189 -6.19 -2.42 -7.36
N ILE A 190 -5.31 -1.89 -8.21
CA ILE A 190 -3.90 -2.29 -8.26
C ILE A 190 -3.26 -2.08 -6.89
N TYR A 191 -3.51 -0.93 -6.26
CA TYR A 191 -3.05 -0.65 -4.91
C TYR A 191 -3.55 -1.65 -3.87
N GLN A 192 -4.84 -2.02 -3.91
CA GLN A 192 -5.38 -3.04 -3.01
C GLN A 192 -4.68 -4.40 -3.20
N TRP A 193 -4.33 -4.77 -4.43
CA TRP A 193 -3.56 -5.98 -4.70
C TRP A 193 -2.16 -5.91 -4.07
N ASP A 194 -1.42 -4.83 -4.31
CA ASP A 194 -0.10 -4.60 -3.73
C ASP A 194 -0.14 -4.66 -2.19
N LEU A 195 -1.14 -4.00 -1.59
CA LEU A 195 -1.34 -4.00 -0.16
C LEU A 195 -1.63 -5.40 0.38
N ASN A 196 -2.49 -6.18 -0.29
CA ASN A 196 -2.83 -7.53 0.14
C ASN A 196 -1.66 -8.51 0.02
N LEU A 197 -0.78 -8.33 -0.98
CA LEU A 197 0.45 -9.12 -1.11
C LEU A 197 1.37 -8.92 0.09
N VAL A 198 1.52 -7.68 0.57
CA VAL A 198 2.45 -7.36 1.68
C VAL A 198 1.80 -7.57 3.05
N TYR A 199 0.55 -7.13 3.23
CA TYR A 199 -0.12 -7.02 4.54
C TYR A 199 -1.30 -7.97 4.73
N GLY A 200 -1.74 -8.72 3.71
CA GLY A 200 -2.96 -9.54 3.78
C GLY A 200 -2.94 -10.55 4.93
N ARG A 201 -1.78 -11.14 5.24
CA ARG A 201 -1.63 -12.03 6.42
C ARG A 201 -1.88 -11.33 7.75
N VAL A 202 -1.50 -10.06 7.87
CA VAL A 202 -1.69 -9.26 9.09
C VAL A 202 -3.16 -8.86 9.21
N PHE A 203 -3.80 -8.42 8.11
CA PHE A 203 -5.23 -8.11 8.07
C PHE A 203 -6.11 -9.30 8.43
N LYS A 204 -5.79 -10.50 7.91
CA LYS A 204 -6.51 -11.72 8.27
C LYS A 204 -6.47 -11.97 9.78
N LYS A 205 -5.28 -11.88 10.40
CA LYS A 205 -5.11 -12.08 11.84
C LYS A 205 -5.82 -11.03 12.69
N LEU A 206 -5.86 -9.78 12.24
CA LEU A 206 -6.59 -8.72 12.93
C LEU A 206 -8.09 -8.98 12.92
N LYS A 207 -8.62 -9.42 11.78
CA LYS A 207 -10.04 -9.77 11.65
C LYS A 207 -10.40 -10.95 12.56
N GLU A 208 -9.58 -12.00 12.56
CA GLU A 208 -9.74 -13.16 13.47
C GLU A 208 -9.77 -12.70 14.94
N LEU A 209 -8.80 -11.89 15.38
CA LEU A 209 -8.77 -11.39 16.76
C LEU A 209 -10.00 -10.55 17.13
N MET A 210 -10.47 -9.71 16.21
CA MET A 210 -11.62 -8.85 16.48
C MET A 210 -12.90 -9.68 16.62
N THR A 211 -13.10 -10.67 15.73
CA THR A 211 -14.22 -11.61 15.79
C THR A 211 -14.19 -12.45 17.07
N ASP A 212 -13.02 -12.95 17.48
CA ASP A 212 -12.87 -13.71 18.73
C ASP A 212 -13.29 -12.89 19.96
N ILE A 213 -12.86 -11.63 20.05
CA ILE A 213 -13.21 -10.75 21.16
C ILE A 213 -14.70 -10.39 21.16
N GLU A 214 -15.30 -10.21 19.98
CA GLU A 214 -16.74 -9.95 19.84
C GLU A 214 -17.58 -11.15 20.30
N ASN A 215 -17.20 -12.36 19.91
CA ASN A 215 -17.85 -13.60 20.33
C ASN A 215 -17.72 -13.87 21.84
N LEU A 216 -16.61 -13.46 22.45
CA LEU A 216 -16.40 -13.60 23.91
C LEU A 216 -17.21 -12.57 24.73
N ARG A 217 -17.75 -11.54 24.07
CA ARG A 217 -18.49 -10.46 24.72
C ARG A 217 -20.01 -10.57 24.50
N SER A 218 -20.45 -11.30 23.47
CA SER A 218 -21.85 -11.66 23.20
C SER A 218 -22.31 -12.81 24.09
#